data_AF-A0A951LP07-F1
#
_entry.id   AF-A0A951LP07-F1
#
_cell.length_a   1.000
_cell.length_b   1.000
_cell.length_c   1.000
_cell.angle_alpha   90.00
_cell.angle_beta   90.00
_cell.angle_gamma   90.00
#
_symmetry.space_group_name_H-M   'P 1'
#
loop_
_entity.id
_entity.type
_entity.pdbx_description
1 polymer ?
#
loop_
_entity_poly.entity_id
_entity_poly.type
_entity_poly.pdbx_seq_one_letter_code
_entity_poly.pdbx_strand_id
1 'polypeptide(L)' 'MAGRQADRVGTEPFRAEAPGPCPDCGGGHWLVGRHIAECAACAAPLPRADGAPVGLPRPRLLRRAA' A
#
# COMPACT_ATOMS: atom_id res chain seq x y z
N MET A 1 -4.72 -19.13 -7.88
CA MET A 1 -4.81 -18.01 -8.84
C MET A 1 -5.60 -16.87 -8.20
N ALA A 2 -5.03 -16.18 -7.20
CA ALA A 2 -5.68 -15.01 -6.60
C ALA A 2 -5.40 -13.80 -7.50
N GLY A 3 -6.44 -13.33 -8.19
CA GLY A 3 -6.35 -12.23 -9.15
C GLY A 3 -5.80 -10.96 -8.51
N ARG A 4 -4.88 -10.29 -9.23
CA ARG A 4 -4.37 -8.96 -8.91
C ARG A 4 -5.51 -7.94 -8.91
N GLN A 5 -6.02 -7.58 -7.73
CA GLN A 5 -6.97 -6.47 -7.58
C GLN A 5 -6.23 -5.14 -7.37
N ALA A 6 -5.34 -4.77 -8.31
CA ALA A 6 -4.47 -3.59 -8.24
C ALA A 6 -5.21 -2.22 -8.25
N ASP A 7 -6.55 -2.22 -8.30
CA ASP A 7 -7.38 -1.01 -8.38
C ASP A 7 -7.81 -0.48 -6.99
N ARG A 8 -7.62 -1.27 -5.91
CA ARG A 8 -7.88 -0.82 -4.54
C ARG A 8 -6.57 -0.50 -3.82
N VAL A 9 -5.86 0.53 -4.28
CA VAL A 9 -4.74 1.07 -3.52
C VAL A 9 -5.30 1.75 -2.26
N GLY A 10 -5.40 0.98 -1.17
CA GLY A 10 -5.45 1.56 0.15
C GLY A 10 -4.19 2.41 0.32
N THR A 11 -4.33 3.72 0.52
CA THR A 11 -3.20 4.65 0.66
C THR A 11 -2.53 4.57 2.02
N GLU A 12 -2.89 3.60 2.86
CA GLU A 12 -2.31 3.47 4.19
C GLU A 12 -0.93 2.82 4.11
N PRO A 13 0.12 3.50 4.61
CA PRO A 13 1.44 2.92 4.68
C PRO A 13 1.48 1.81 5.74
N PHE A 14 2.38 0.83 5.53
CA PHE A 14 2.61 -0.25 6.48
C PHE A 14 3.22 0.30 7.78
N ARG A 15 2.65 -0.07 8.93
CA ARG A 15 3.16 0.24 10.28
C ARG A 15 3.73 -1.02 10.92
N ALA A 16 5.02 -1.03 11.22
CA ALA A 16 5.69 -2.23 11.75
C ALA A 16 5.28 -2.57 13.19
N GLU A 17 4.90 -1.56 13.97
CA GLU A 17 4.47 -1.72 15.37
C GLU A 17 3.06 -2.34 15.48
N ALA A 18 2.24 -2.15 14.44
CA ALA A 18 0.87 -2.64 14.37
C ALA A 18 0.55 -3.08 12.93
N PRO A 19 1.12 -4.21 12.46
CA PRO A 19 0.94 -4.67 11.09
C PRO A 19 -0.50 -5.12 10.86
N GLY A 20 -1.20 -4.42 9.95
CA GLY A 20 -2.54 -4.78 9.50
C GLY A 20 -2.54 -5.86 8.39
N PRO A 21 -3.72 -6.33 7.99
CA PRO A 21 -3.86 -7.20 6.82
C PRO A 21 -3.50 -6.45 5.53
N CYS A 22 -3.04 -7.18 4.52
CA CYS A 22 -2.76 -6.65 3.20
C CYS A 22 -4.04 -6.05 2.58
N PRO A 23 -4.03 -4.79 2.13
CA PRO A 23 -5.22 -4.16 1.54
C PRO A 23 -5.64 -4.79 0.21
N ASP A 24 -4.72 -5.46 -0.49
CA ASP A 24 -4.98 -6.11 -1.78
C ASP A 24 -5.60 -7.50 -1.64
N CYS A 25 -5.10 -8.33 -0.72
CA CYS A 25 -5.49 -9.75 -0.62
C CYS A 25 -5.96 -10.22 0.76
N GLY A 26 -5.86 -9.36 1.79
CA GLY A 26 -6.22 -9.69 3.17
C GLY A 26 -5.20 -10.54 3.93
N GLY A 27 -4.06 -10.91 3.33
CA GLY A 27 -3.02 -11.71 3.98
C GLY A 27 -2.33 -10.96 5.13
N GLY A 28 -1.95 -11.67 6.19
CA GLY A 28 -1.31 -11.07 7.38
C GLY A 28 0.21 -11.17 7.45
N HIS A 29 0.84 -11.86 6.50
CA HIS A 29 2.30 -12.07 6.48
C HIS A 29 3.00 -11.06 5.59
N TRP A 30 4.07 -10.48 6.12
CA TRP A 30 4.82 -9.40 5.48
C TRP A 30 6.33 -9.68 5.46
N LEU A 31 6.96 -9.41 4.33
CA LEU A 31 8.41 -9.30 4.18
C LEU A 31 8.78 -7.83 4.35
N VAL A 32 9.34 -7.48 5.51
CA VAL A 32 9.58 -6.08 5.89
C VAL A 32 10.99 -5.66 5.52
N GLY A 33 11.11 -4.85 4.48
CA GLY A 33 12.35 -4.20 4.08
C GLY A 33 12.58 -2.87 4.81
N ARG A 34 13.66 -2.18 4.45
CA ARG A 34 14.03 -0.89 5.05
C ARG A 34 13.04 0.24 4.71
N HIS A 35 12.53 0.26 3.47
CA HIS A 35 11.66 1.34 2.97
C HIS A 35 10.25 0.85 2.56
N ILE A 36 10.12 -0.45 2.29
CA ILE A 36 8.91 -1.08 1.74
C ILE A 36 8.63 -2.36 2.54
N ALA A 37 7.37 -2.69 2.72
CA ALA A 37 6.91 -4.00 3.17
C ALA A 37 6.17 -4.69 2.01
N GLU A 38 6.45 -5.97 1.76
CA GLU A 38 5.80 -6.74 0.69
C GLU A 38 4.92 -7.84 1.30
N CYS A 39 3.71 -8.03 0.76
CA CYS A 39 2.85 -9.11 1.22
C CYS A 39 3.42 -10.48 0.76
N ALA A 40 3.63 -11.41 1.69
CA ALA A 40 4.17 -12.73 1.37
C ALA A 40 3.20 -13.61 0.53
N ALA A 41 1.92 -13.25 0.44
CA ALA A 41 0.91 -14.01 -0.29
C ALA A 41 0.73 -13.54 -1.75
N CYS A 42 0.64 -12.22 -1.99
CA CYS A 42 0.37 -11.65 -3.31
C CYS A 42 1.50 -10.77 -3.86
N ALA A 43 2.60 -10.61 -3.12
CA ALA A 43 3.73 -9.73 -3.44
C ALA A 43 3.34 -8.25 -3.62
N ALA A 44 2.24 -7.81 -3.01
CA ALA A 44 1.84 -6.39 -3.03
C ALA A 44 2.84 -5.55 -2.22
N PRO A 45 3.45 -4.50 -2.81
CA PRO A 45 4.37 -3.62 -2.10
C PRO A 45 3.62 -2.46 -1.42
N LEU A 46 3.89 -2.24 -0.13
CA LEU A 46 3.41 -1.09 0.64
C LEU A 46 4.60 -0.25 1.13
N PRO A 47 4.57 1.08 1.01
CA PRO A 47 5.55 1.96 1.66
C PRO A 47 5.48 1.79 3.17
N ARG A 48 6.64 1.77 3.85
CA ARG A 48 6.66 1.83 5.32
C ARG A 48 6.38 3.25 5.79
N ALA A 49 5.57 3.38 6.84
CA ALA A 49 5.30 4.68 7.47
C ALA A 49 6.59 5.36 7.95
N ASP A 50 7.56 4.56 8.39
CA ASP A 50 8.86 5.02 8.92
C ASP A 50 9.85 5.44 7.82
N GLY A 51 9.51 5.20 6.54
CA GLY A 51 10.42 5.37 5.40
C GLY A 51 9.83 6.07 4.18
N ALA A 52 8.57 6.51 4.24
CA ALA A 52 7.92 7.26 3.17
C ALA A 52 7.86 8.75 3.54
N PRO A 53 8.19 9.68 2.61
CA PRO A 53 7.70 11.04 2.75
C PRO A 53 6.16 10.98 2.74
N VAL A 54 5.53 11.39 3.85
CA VAL A 54 4.09 11.64 3.92
C VAL A 54 3.73 12.61 2.79
N GLY A 55 2.96 12.13 1.81
CA GLY A 55 2.29 12.95 0.83
C GLY A 55 3.16 13.45 -0.32
N LEU A 56 2.92 12.88 -1.50
CA LEU A 56 2.52 13.77 -2.59
C LEU A 56 0.99 13.76 -2.60
N PRO A 57 0.31 14.89 -2.35
CA PRO A 57 -1.10 14.97 -2.64
C PRO A 57 -1.24 14.59 -4.12
N ARG A 58 -2.09 13.60 -4.44
CA ARG A 58 -2.50 13.44 -5.83
C ARG A 58 -3.07 14.79 -6.23
N PRO A 59 -2.52 15.50 -7.23
CA PRO A 59 -3.25 16.61 -7.78
C PRO A 59 -4.57 15.99 -8.21
N ARG A 60 -5.67 16.39 -7.55
CA ARG A 60 -7.00 16.19 -8.11
C ARG A 60 -6.85 16.80 -9.49
N LEU A 61 -6.79 15.96 -10.53
CA LEU A 61 -7.03 16.40 -11.89
C LEU A 61 -8.40 17.07 -11.78
N LEU A 62 -8.38 18.40 -11.63
CA LEU A 62 -9.56 19.23 -11.64
C LEU A 62 -10.22 18.85 -12.95
N ARG A 63 -11.31 18.08 -12.86
CA ARG A 63 -12.20 17.86 -13.97
C ARG A 63 -12.57 19.27 -14.42
N ARG A 64 -11.96 19.72 -15.53
CA ARG A 64 -12.36 20.95 -16.20
C ARG A 64 -13.84 20.76 -16.51
N ALA A 65 -14.70 21.49 -15.78
CA ALA A 65 -16.06 21.71 -16.21
C ALA A 65 -15.97 22.53 -17.50
N ALA A 66 -16.59 22.00 -18.55
CA ALA A 66 -16.82 22.69 -19.81
C ALA A 66 -17.99 23.67 -19.65
#